data_AF-A0A356HWA0-F1
#
_entry.id   AF-A0A356HWA0-F1
#
_cell.length_a   1.000
_cell.length_b   1.000
_cell.length_c   1.000
_cell.angle_alpha   90.00
_cell.angle_beta   90.00
_cell.angle_gamma   90.00
#
_symmetry.space_group_name_H-M   'P 1'
#
loop_
_entity.id
_entity.type
_entity.pdbx_description
1 polymer ?
#
loop_
_entity_poly.entity_id
_entity_poly.type
_entity_poly.pdbx_seq_one_letter_code
_entity_poly.pdbx_strand_id
1 'polypeptide(L)' 'MKWNGVIRAFKEYLPEIKDDAIVSLNEGNTPLIEAVNLKDILGSISIFLKYEGVNPTGS' A
#
# COMPACT_ATOMS: atom_id res chain seq x y z
N MET A 1 0.45 -8.13 -13.89
CA MET A 1 -0.50 -8.81 -12.98
C MET A 1 -1.45 -7.76 -12.43
N LYS A 2 -2.73 -8.11 -12.22
CA LYS A 2 -3.74 -7.21 -11.66
C LYS A 2 -3.70 -7.26 -10.13
N TRP A 3 -3.73 -6.11 -9.45
CA TRP A 3 -3.87 -6.04 -8.00
C TRP A 3 -5.31 -6.35 -7.60
N ASN A 4 -5.50 -7.20 -6.57
CA ASN A 4 -6.82 -7.72 -6.16
C ASN A 4 -7.08 -7.55 -4.65
N GLY A 5 -6.50 -6.52 -4.01
CA GLY A 5 -6.69 -6.22 -2.59
C GLY A 5 -5.69 -6.89 -1.65
N VAL A 6 -5.56 -6.33 -0.44
CA VAL A 6 -4.53 -6.76 0.53
C VAL A 6 -4.77 -8.18 1.03
N ILE A 7 -6.04 -8.58 1.22
CA ILE A 7 -6.38 -9.91 1.74
C ILE A 7 -5.90 -10.99 0.79
N ARG A 8 -6.10 -10.82 -0.53
CA ARG A 8 -5.65 -11.80 -1.53
C ARG A 8 -4.14 -11.79 -1.70
N ALA A 9 -3.53 -10.61 -1.65
CA ALA A 9 -2.09 -10.44 -1.84
C ALA A 9 -1.26 -11.04 -0.70
N PHE A 10 -1.76 -10.98 0.53
CA PHE A 10 -1.05 -11.41 1.74
C PHE A 10 -1.75 -12.55 2.48
N LYS A 11 -2.54 -13.37 1.76
CA LYS A 11 -3.34 -14.45 2.34
C LYS A 11 -2.53 -15.40 3.22
N GLU A 12 -1.26 -15.65 2.87
CA GLU A 12 -0.34 -16.52 3.62
C GLU A 12 0.05 -16.00 5.01
N TYR A 13 -0.11 -14.69 5.25
CA TYR A 13 0.22 -14.03 6.52
C TYR A 13 -1.01 -13.73 7.38
N LEU A 14 -2.21 -14.07 6.90
CA LEU A 14 -3.48 -13.78 7.57
C LEU A 14 -4.10 -15.07 8.14
N PRO A 15 -5.04 -14.97 9.10
CA PRO A 15 -5.88 -16.10 9.48
C PRO A 15 -6.63 -16.69 8.27
N GLU A 16 -7.11 -17.92 8.39
CA GLU A 16 -7.88 -18.55 7.33
C GLU A 16 -9.18 -17.76 7.05
N ILE A 17 -9.33 -17.32 5.80
CA ILE A 17 -10.51 -16.62 5.30
C ILE A 17 -11.03 -17.39 4.07
N LYS A 18 -12.32 -17.72 4.09
CA LYS A 18 -12.98 -18.36 2.94
C LYS A 18 -13.01 -17.40 1.76
N ASP A 19 -12.74 -17.90 0.56
CA ASP A 19 -12.59 -17.04 -0.63
C ASP A 19 -13.85 -16.26 -1.01
N ASP A 20 -15.03 -16.78 -0.67
CA ASP A 20 -16.34 -16.16 -0.86
C ASP A 20 -16.66 -15.04 0.16
N ALA A 21 -15.94 -15.01 1.29
CA ALA A 21 -16.06 -13.98 2.30
C ALA A 21 -15.13 -12.77 2.05
N ILE A 22 -14.26 -12.83 1.02
CA ILE A 22 -13.30 -11.76 0.73
C ILE A 22 -14.00 -10.62 0.00
N VAL A 23 -14.24 -9.53 0.72
CA VAL A 23 -14.65 -8.23 0.18
C VAL A 23 -13.43 -7.32 0.09
N SER A 24 -13.24 -6.67 -1.06
CA SER A 24 -12.13 -5.74 -1.29
C SER A 24 -12.55 -4.64 -2.24
N LEU A 25 -11.95 -3.46 -2.08
CA LEU A 25 -12.04 -2.33 -3.00
C LEU A 25 -10.74 -2.17 -3.82
N ASN A 26 -9.90 -3.21 -3.86
CA ASN A 26 -8.54 -3.20 -4.38
C ASN A 26 -7.62 -2.23 -3.60
N GLU A 27 -7.87 -2.08 -2.30
CA GLU A 27 -7.03 -1.32 -1.37
C GLU A 27 -5.61 -1.88 -1.25
N GLY A 28 -4.68 -1.07 -0.76
CA GLY A 28 -3.26 -1.39 -0.67
C GLY A 28 -2.52 -1.22 -1.99
N ASN A 29 -1.30 -1.76 -2.06
CA ASN A 29 -0.36 -1.56 -3.17
C ASN A 29 -0.19 -0.08 -3.58
N THR A 30 -0.29 0.80 -2.59
CA THR A 30 -0.12 2.24 -2.76
C THR A 30 1.35 2.57 -3.08
N PRO A 31 1.62 3.64 -3.84
CA PRO A 31 2.97 4.02 -4.21
C PRO A 31 3.89 4.25 -3.00
N LEU A 32 5.15 3.88 -3.15
CA LEU A 32 6.24 4.32 -2.30
C LEU A 32 7.07 5.32 -3.11
N ILE A 33 6.90 6.60 -2.82
CA ILE A 33 7.42 7.71 -3.64
C ILE A 33 8.69 8.25 -3.00
N GLU A 34 9.81 8.26 -3.72
CA GLU A 34 11.03 8.93 -3.25
C GLU A 34 10.84 10.45 -3.23
N ALA A 35 11.00 11.08 -2.06
CA ALA A 35 10.85 12.51 -1.88
C ALA A 35 12.18 13.25 -2.14
N VAL A 36 12.61 13.25 -3.41
CA VAL A 36 13.91 13.82 -3.83
C VAL A 36 14.11 15.27 -3.39
N ASN A 37 13.04 16.07 -3.37
CA ASN A 37 13.09 17.49 -2.98
C ASN A 37 13.23 17.69 -1.45
N LEU A 38 12.84 16.70 -0.63
CA LEU A 38 12.93 16.81 0.83
C LEU A 38 14.31 16.43 1.35
N LYS A 39 15.12 15.74 0.54
CA LYS A 39 16.49 15.36 0.87
C LYS A 39 17.33 16.57 1.27
N ASP A 40 17.28 17.65 0.50
CA ASP A 40 18.12 18.83 0.78
C ASP A 40 17.68 19.60 2.04
N ILE A 41 16.42 19.44 2.45
CA ILE A 41 15.84 20.11 3.63
C ILE A 41 16.17 19.34 4.91
N LEU A 42 16.17 18.01 4.85
CA LEU A 42 16.27 17.13 6.02
C LEU A 42 17.66 16.48 6.18
N GLY A 43 18.62 16.86 5.32
CA GLY A 43 19.98 16.30 5.29
C GLY A 43 20.10 15.08 4.38
N SER A 44 21.30 14.51 4.27
CA SER A 44 21.63 13.41 3.33
C SER A 44 21.00 12.05 3.69
N ILE A 45 19.67 11.99 3.78
CA ILE A 45 18.87 10.80 4.03
C ILE A 45 17.95 10.53 2.83
N SER A 46 17.70 9.25 2.55
CA SER A 46 16.70 8.85 1.56
C SER A 46 15.33 8.82 2.22
N ILE A 47 14.39 9.61 1.70
CA ILE A 47 13.03 9.74 2.24
C ILE A 47 12.06 9.14 1.23
N PHE A 48 11.18 8.28 1.72
CA PHE A 48 10.11 7.69 0.94
C PHE A 48 8.75 7.98 1.58
N LEU A 49 7.80 8.41 0.77
CA LEU A 49 6.42 8.64 1.17
C LEU A 49 5.60 7.42 0.79
N LYS A 50 5.07 6.73 1.80
CA LYS A 50 4.06 5.70 1.61
C LYS A 50 2.71 6.39 1.39
N TYR A 51 2.31 6.53 0.14
CA TYR A 51 1.20 7.43 -0.22
C TYR A 51 -0.17 6.76 -0.04
N GLU A 52 -0.60 6.58 1.21
CA GLU A 52 -1.85 5.87 1.56
C GLU A 52 -3.14 6.57 1.08
N GLY A 53 -3.07 7.87 0.77
CA GLY A 53 -4.22 8.66 0.31
C GLY A 53 -4.80 8.21 -1.04
N VAL A 54 -4.14 7.31 -1.77
CA VAL A 54 -4.70 6.70 -3.00
C VAL A 54 -5.41 5.37 -2.75
N ASN A 55 -5.63 4.99 -1.48
CA ASN A 55 -6.59 3.95 -1.16
C ASN A 55 -8.01 4.36 -1.59
N PRO A 56 -8.94 3.40 -1.78
CA PRO A 56 -10.26 3.66 -2.36
C PRO A 56 -11.08 4.76 -1.68
N THR A 57 -10.92 4.93 -0.36
CA THR A 57 -11.63 5.94 0.46
C THR A 57 -10.77 7.15 0.82
N GLY A 58 -9.52 7.21 0.37
CA GLY A 58 -8.57 8.27 0.73
C GLY A 58 -7.86 8.09 2.08
N SER A 59 -8.12 6.99 2.78
CA SER A 59 -7.45 6.57 4.02
C SER A 59 -7.53 5.06 4.19
#